data_AF-A0A6C0BN49-F1
#
_entry.id   AF-A0A6C0BN49-F1
#
_cell.length_a   1.000
_cell.length_b   1.000
_cell.length_c   1.000
_cell.angle_alpha   90.00
_cell.angle_beta   90.00
_cell.angle_gamma   90.00
#
_symmetry.space_group_name_H-M   'P 1'
#
loop_
_entity.id
_entity.type
_entity.pdbx_description
1 polymer ?
#
loop_
_entity_poly.entity_id
_entity_poly.type
_entity_poly.pdbx_seq_one_letter_code
_entity_poly.pdbx_strand_id
1 'polypeptide(L)'
;MDALTPFWDQLFTRCDLETQARLLRVSRRVYAVGMTEPNMMRRLLLMKRRIQLKQFPEQVQGPDVIQRYVERDSCRLKFILPELQSEALCLFSVHHFGLNLANVHPKNRTLKVCLEAVRGWGIALEHVPELHKTFEACFNAVTHDARAIQWVPVHHQTEAMCLKVVARDGSLIQHIHPEKQTPEVCKVATCQAHCALQYIHPINHTPELFLSAVQIRGSALKYVPDQHKTLELCLTAVRSFGFAIEHVPAEMVTPEICREAVINQPAVLHNLSDDQLTDEVYRAAVENHPSIIHRIPPHKRSPELYELALKTDPMQINHFPVELQTVKAWTTVVQQFKNGLLSLNEK
;
A
#
# COMPACT_ATOMS: atom_id res chain seq x y z
N MET A 1 11.12 -1.40 -64.58
CA MET A 1 9.68 -1.17 -64.84
C MET A 1 8.91 -1.06 -63.51
N ASP A 2 9.53 -0.44 -62.50
CA ASP A 2 8.99 -0.19 -61.15
C ASP A 2 8.19 1.11 -61.06
N ALA A 3 8.04 1.82 -62.18
CA ALA A 3 7.45 3.15 -62.24
C ALA A 3 5.95 3.20 -61.87
N LEU A 4 5.23 2.07 -61.95
CA LEU A 4 3.80 2.01 -61.67
C LEU A 4 3.45 1.49 -60.26
N THR A 5 4.43 0.95 -59.52
CA THR A 5 4.21 0.49 -58.14
C THR A 5 3.68 1.60 -57.22
N PRO A 6 4.23 2.84 -57.24
CA PRO A 6 3.72 3.93 -56.43
C PRO A 6 2.27 4.32 -56.76
N PHE A 7 1.86 4.19 -58.03
CA PHE A 7 0.48 4.45 -58.45
C PHE A 7 -0.48 3.43 -57.84
N TRP A 8 -0.19 2.13 -57.95
CA TRP A 8 -1.05 1.09 -57.40
C TRP A 8 -1.12 1.16 -55.87
N ASP A 9 0.00 1.47 -55.22
CA ASP A 9 0.04 1.67 -53.77
C ASP A 9 -0.83 2.85 -53.33
N GLN A 10 -0.76 3.99 -54.02
CA GLN A 10 -1.67 5.12 -53.79
C GLN A 10 -3.14 4.77 -54.06
N LEU A 11 -3.42 3.90 -55.02
CA LEU A 11 -4.78 3.47 -55.31
C LEU A 11 -5.34 2.59 -54.19
N PHE A 12 -4.57 1.61 -53.69
CA PHE A 12 -4.96 0.78 -52.55
C PHE A 12 -5.18 1.60 -51.26
N THR A 13 -4.41 2.66 -51.04
CA THR A 13 -4.60 3.50 -49.83
C THR A 13 -5.88 4.34 -49.85
N ARG A 14 -6.38 4.71 -51.05
CA ARG A 14 -7.52 5.62 -51.23
C ARG A 14 -8.86 4.94 -51.50
N CYS A 15 -8.86 3.76 -52.10
CA CYS A 15 -10.09 3.07 -52.48
C CYS A 15 -10.77 2.33 -51.32
N ASP A 16 -12.07 2.06 -51.46
CA ASP A 16 -12.85 1.29 -50.49
C ASP A 16 -12.55 -0.22 -50.52
N LEU A 17 -13.09 -0.97 -49.55
CA LEU A 17 -12.84 -2.41 -49.42
C LEU A 17 -13.21 -3.21 -50.67
N GLU A 18 -14.33 -2.86 -51.30
CA GLU A 18 -14.84 -3.59 -52.45
C GLU A 18 -13.94 -3.37 -53.68
N THR A 19 -13.56 -2.12 -53.92
CA THR A 19 -12.63 -1.76 -54.98
C THR A 19 -11.27 -2.40 -54.74
N GLN A 20 -10.76 -2.41 -53.51
CA GLN A 20 -9.50 -3.09 -53.19
C GLN A 20 -9.57 -4.60 -53.44
N ALA A 21 -10.68 -5.26 -53.10
CA ALA A 21 -10.87 -6.68 -53.40
C ALA A 21 -10.89 -6.96 -54.91
N ARG A 22 -11.45 -6.05 -55.71
CA ARG A 22 -11.40 -6.12 -57.18
C ARG A 22 -9.97 -5.90 -57.71
N LEU A 23 -9.23 -4.94 -57.18
CA LEU A 23 -7.85 -4.63 -57.59
C LEU A 23 -6.89 -5.81 -57.41
N LEU A 24 -7.03 -6.59 -56.35
CA LEU A 24 -6.23 -7.80 -56.14
C LEU A 24 -6.37 -8.84 -57.25
N ARG A 25 -7.46 -8.79 -58.03
CA ARG A 25 -7.74 -9.74 -59.12
C ARG A 25 -7.22 -9.25 -60.47
N VAL A 26 -6.70 -8.02 -60.57
CA VAL A 26 -6.30 -7.39 -61.84
C VAL A 26 -5.08 -8.09 -62.45
N SER A 27 -4.02 -8.32 -61.66
CA SER A 27 -2.83 -9.06 -62.10
C SER A 27 -2.00 -9.52 -60.91
N ARG A 28 -1.08 -10.47 -61.12
CA ARG A 28 -0.13 -10.91 -60.09
C ARG A 28 0.72 -9.76 -59.53
N ARG A 29 1.05 -8.77 -60.35
CA ARG A 29 1.83 -7.59 -59.92
C ARG A 29 1.01 -6.68 -59.00
N VAL A 30 -0.23 -6.38 -59.36
CA VAL A 30 -1.14 -5.57 -58.52
C VAL A 30 -1.51 -6.30 -57.23
N TYR A 31 -1.67 -7.62 -57.29
CA TYR A 31 -1.84 -8.47 -56.10
C TYR A 31 -0.66 -8.31 -55.14
N ALA A 32 0.58 -8.40 -55.63
CA ALA A 32 1.77 -8.24 -54.80
C ALA A 32 1.82 -6.87 -54.10
N VAL A 33 1.47 -5.77 -54.80
CA VAL A 33 1.37 -4.43 -54.20
C VAL A 33 0.25 -4.34 -53.16
N GLY A 34 -0.93 -4.92 -53.45
CA GLY A 34 -2.04 -4.91 -52.50
C GLY A 34 -1.77 -5.73 -51.24
N MET A 35 -0.92 -6.77 -51.34
CA MET A 35 -0.52 -7.65 -50.24
C MET A 35 0.72 -7.14 -49.48
N THR A 36 1.17 -5.91 -49.71
CA THR A 36 2.13 -5.26 -48.80
C THR A 36 1.49 -5.03 -47.43
N GLU A 37 2.32 -5.00 -46.39
CA GLU A 37 1.87 -4.79 -45.02
C GLU A 37 0.99 -3.52 -44.85
N PRO A 38 1.35 -2.34 -45.41
CA PRO A 38 0.53 -1.13 -45.26
C PRO A 38 -0.87 -1.27 -45.89
N ASN A 39 -0.96 -1.90 -47.06
CA ASN A 39 -2.23 -2.10 -47.77
C ASN A 39 -3.09 -3.19 -47.12
N MET A 40 -2.48 -4.22 -46.55
CA MET A 40 -3.19 -5.19 -45.70
C MET A 40 -3.74 -4.52 -44.44
N MET A 41 -2.95 -3.71 -43.73
CA MET A 41 -3.42 -3.01 -42.54
C MET A 41 -4.53 -2.01 -42.86
N ARG A 42 -4.40 -1.26 -43.95
CA ARG A 42 -5.45 -0.37 -44.42
C ARG A 42 -6.76 -1.11 -44.64
N ARG A 43 -6.74 -2.29 -45.27
CA ARG A 43 -7.94 -3.12 -45.47
C ARG A 43 -8.55 -3.60 -44.16
N LEU A 44 -7.73 -4.10 -43.23
CA LEU A 44 -8.23 -4.52 -41.92
C LEU A 44 -8.87 -3.36 -41.16
N LEU A 45 -8.28 -2.15 -41.21
CA LEU A 45 -8.84 -0.95 -40.61
C LEU A 45 -10.19 -0.56 -41.23
N LEU A 46 -10.30 -0.59 -42.57
CA LEU A 46 -11.57 -0.32 -43.24
C LEU A 46 -12.63 -1.38 -42.90
N MET A 47 -12.24 -2.65 -42.78
CA MET A 47 -13.15 -3.74 -42.40
C MET A 47 -13.65 -3.58 -40.97
N LYS A 48 -12.75 -3.28 -40.03
CA LYS A 48 -13.11 -2.98 -38.63
C LYS A 48 -14.05 -1.79 -38.56
N ARG A 49 -13.76 -0.71 -39.30
CA ARG A 49 -14.63 0.47 -39.41
C ARG A 49 -16.01 0.10 -39.93
N ARG A 50 -16.10 -0.72 -40.99
CA ARG A 50 -17.38 -1.17 -41.56
C ARG A 50 -18.20 -1.99 -40.55
N ILE A 51 -17.57 -2.87 -39.78
CA ILE A 51 -18.24 -3.68 -38.74
C ILE A 51 -18.75 -2.77 -37.62
N GLN A 52 -17.93 -1.84 -37.15
CA GLN A 52 -18.30 -0.89 -36.10
C GLN A 52 -19.48 -0.02 -36.51
N LEU A 53 -19.49 0.52 -37.73
CA LEU A 53 -20.60 1.34 -38.23
C LEU A 53 -21.89 0.53 -38.46
N LYS A 54 -21.79 -0.79 -38.69
CA LYS A 54 -22.98 -1.66 -38.71
C LYS A 54 -23.56 -1.86 -37.31
N GLN A 55 -22.69 -1.96 -36.30
CA GLN A 55 -23.11 -2.16 -34.91
C GLN A 55 -23.60 -0.85 -34.27
N PHE A 56 -23.04 0.29 -34.67
CA PHE A 56 -23.33 1.62 -34.14
C PHE A 56 -23.60 2.62 -35.28
N PRO A 57 -24.75 2.50 -35.96
CA PRO A 57 -25.09 3.29 -37.14
C PRO A 57 -25.35 4.77 -36.83
N GLU A 58 -25.53 5.15 -35.57
CA GLU A 58 -25.74 6.53 -35.13
C GLU A 58 -24.57 7.45 -35.53
N GLN A 59 -23.37 6.88 -35.67
CA GLN A 59 -22.14 7.60 -36.01
C GLN A 59 -22.14 8.22 -37.42
N VAL A 60 -23.00 7.76 -38.32
CA VAL A 60 -23.13 8.34 -39.68
C VAL A 60 -24.27 9.34 -39.80
N GLN A 61 -25.05 9.57 -38.74
CA GLN A 61 -26.23 10.44 -38.77
C GLN A 61 -25.94 11.91 -38.49
N GLY A 62 -24.69 12.24 -38.13
CA GLY A 62 -24.24 13.62 -37.89
C GLY A 62 -23.69 13.84 -36.46
N PRO A 63 -23.02 14.98 -36.22
CA PRO A 63 -22.36 15.26 -34.95
C PRO A 63 -23.33 15.36 -33.77
N ASP A 64 -24.53 15.92 -33.96
CA ASP A 64 -25.53 16.08 -32.90
C ASP A 64 -26.04 14.74 -32.35
N VAL A 65 -26.15 13.73 -33.22
CA VAL A 65 -26.58 12.38 -32.82
C VAL A 65 -25.48 11.69 -32.02
N ILE A 66 -24.22 11.83 -32.45
CA ILE A 66 -23.05 11.33 -31.71
C ILE A 66 -22.98 11.97 -30.33
N GLN A 67 -23.17 13.28 -30.26
CA GLN A 67 -23.18 14.02 -29.00
C GLN A 67 -24.25 13.46 -28.06
N ARG A 68 -25.53 13.40 -28.49
CA ARG A 68 -26.63 12.84 -27.67
C ARG A 68 -26.39 11.39 -27.27
N TYR A 69 -25.74 10.60 -28.13
CA TYR A 69 -25.43 9.20 -27.86
C TYR A 69 -24.46 9.06 -26.68
N VAL A 70 -23.41 9.89 -26.63
CA VAL A 70 -22.42 9.95 -25.54
C VAL A 70 -22.97 10.67 -24.32
N GLU A 71 -23.82 11.68 -24.48
CA GLU A 71 -24.47 12.39 -23.35
C GLU A 71 -25.34 11.49 -22.49
N ARG A 72 -25.94 10.44 -23.08
CA ARG A 72 -26.68 9.43 -22.34
C ARG A 72 -25.81 8.54 -21.45
N ASP A 73 -24.57 8.32 -21.85
CA ASP A 73 -23.58 7.51 -21.12
C ASP A 73 -22.18 7.81 -21.68
N SER A 74 -21.37 8.50 -20.87
CA SER A 74 -20.03 8.96 -21.25
C SER A 74 -19.09 7.80 -21.64
N CYS A 75 -19.31 6.59 -21.11
CA CYS A 75 -18.52 5.41 -21.44
C CYS A 75 -18.70 4.96 -22.90
N ARG A 76 -19.74 5.44 -23.59
CA ARG A 76 -20.01 5.11 -25.00
C ARG A 76 -19.00 5.72 -25.97
N LEU A 77 -18.15 6.64 -25.51
CA LEU A 77 -17.04 7.18 -26.30
C LEU A 77 -16.16 6.06 -26.88
N LYS A 78 -16.04 4.91 -26.19
CA LYS A 78 -15.29 3.74 -26.65
C LYS A 78 -15.78 3.14 -27.96
N PHE A 79 -17.04 3.41 -28.32
CA PHE A 79 -17.66 2.95 -29.56
C PHE A 79 -17.59 3.98 -30.68
N ILE A 80 -17.11 5.19 -30.41
CA ILE A 80 -16.98 6.27 -31.40
C ILE A 80 -15.65 6.13 -32.13
N LEU A 81 -15.69 6.20 -33.47
CA LEU A 81 -14.50 6.17 -34.30
C LEU A 81 -13.52 7.30 -33.92
N PRO A 82 -12.20 7.05 -33.94
CA PRO A 82 -11.19 8.05 -33.57
C PRO A 82 -11.34 9.40 -34.28
N GLU A 83 -11.70 9.41 -35.56
CA GLU A 83 -11.85 10.63 -36.35
C GLU A 83 -13.12 11.42 -36.01
N LEU A 84 -14.07 10.81 -35.29
CA LEU A 84 -15.33 11.42 -34.85
C LEU A 84 -15.29 11.86 -33.38
N GLN A 85 -14.23 11.51 -32.64
CA GLN A 85 -14.02 11.95 -31.27
C GLN A 85 -13.53 13.42 -31.27
N SER A 86 -14.46 14.37 -31.33
CA SER A 86 -14.14 15.79 -31.20
C SER A 86 -13.62 16.11 -29.79
N GLU A 87 -12.86 17.20 -29.64
CA GLU A 87 -12.36 17.61 -28.32
C GLU A 87 -13.51 17.85 -27.33
N ALA A 88 -14.62 18.46 -27.78
CA ALA A 88 -15.81 18.67 -26.95
C ALA A 88 -16.41 17.35 -26.43
N LEU A 89 -16.49 16.32 -27.28
CA LEU A 89 -17.00 15.01 -26.90
C LEU A 89 -16.08 14.29 -25.91
N CYS A 90 -14.77 14.41 -26.12
CA CYS A 90 -13.76 13.86 -25.22
C CYS A 90 -13.83 14.56 -23.85
N LEU A 91 -13.88 15.89 -23.83
CA LEU A 91 -14.01 16.69 -22.61
C LEU A 91 -15.27 16.33 -21.83
N PHE A 92 -16.43 16.26 -22.50
CA PHE A 92 -17.67 15.82 -21.87
C PHE A 92 -17.50 14.44 -21.22
N SER A 93 -16.90 13.49 -21.95
CA SER A 93 -16.77 12.12 -21.47
C SER A 93 -15.87 11.99 -20.24
N VAL A 94 -14.71 12.67 -20.24
CA VAL A 94 -13.75 12.62 -19.12
C VAL A 94 -14.19 13.49 -17.95
N HIS A 95 -14.94 14.56 -18.18
CA HIS A 95 -15.52 15.38 -17.13
C HIS A 95 -16.47 14.56 -16.24
N HIS A 96 -17.35 13.77 -16.86
CA HIS A 96 -18.27 12.90 -16.13
C HIS A 96 -17.59 11.70 -15.48
N PHE A 97 -16.57 11.13 -16.14
CA PHE A 97 -15.81 9.99 -15.60
C PHE A 97 -14.39 9.99 -16.17
N GLY A 98 -13.41 10.40 -15.36
CA GLY A 98 -12.04 10.66 -15.82
C GLY A 98 -11.33 9.44 -16.41
N LEU A 99 -11.67 8.23 -15.96
CA LEU A 99 -11.13 6.99 -16.53
C LEU A 99 -11.60 6.73 -17.98
N ASN A 100 -12.60 7.46 -18.47
CA ASN A 100 -12.92 7.47 -19.90
C ASN A 100 -11.78 7.99 -20.78
N LEU A 101 -10.71 8.58 -20.20
CA LEU A 101 -9.49 8.86 -20.94
C LEU A 101 -8.90 7.60 -21.61
N ALA A 102 -9.12 6.42 -21.03
CA ALA A 102 -8.81 5.13 -21.66
C ALA A 102 -9.48 4.95 -23.04
N ASN A 103 -10.71 5.46 -23.17
CA ASN A 103 -11.56 5.37 -24.36
C ASN A 103 -11.28 6.50 -25.37
N VAL A 104 -10.59 7.56 -24.96
CA VAL A 104 -10.11 8.62 -25.86
C VAL A 104 -8.94 8.07 -26.66
N HIS A 105 -9.05 8.14 -27.98
CA HIS A 105 -7.98 7.73 -28.88
C HIS A 105 -6.70 8.55 -28.62
N PRO A 106 -5.49 7.96 -28.61
CA PRO A 106 -4.26 8.66 -28.22
C PRO A 106 -4.01 9.99 -28.94
N LYS A 107 -4.37 10.10 -30.23
CA LYS A 107 -4.25 11.35 -31.01
C LYS A 107 -5.15 12.49 -30.51
N ASN A 108 -6.21 12.17 -29.78
CA ASN A 108 -7.21 13.13 -29.27
C ASN A 108 -7.02 13.39 -27.77
N ARG A 109 -6.02 12.78 -27.12
CA ARG A 109 -5.66 13.04 -25.72
C ARG A 109 -4.87 14.34 -25.64
N THR A 110 -5.51 15.46 -25.94
CA THR A 110 -4.89 16.79 -25.78
C THR A 110 -4.57 17.05 -24.31
N LEU A 111 -3.66 17.98 -24.04
CA LEU A 111 -3.34 18.38 -22.66
C LEU A 111 -4.61 18.80 -21.90
N LYS A 112 -5.53 19.51 -22.57
CA LYS A 112 -6.80 19.96 -21.99
C LYS A 112 -7.70 18.78 -21.58
N VAL A 113 -7.86 17.78 -22.46
CA VAL A 113 -8.63 16.56 -22.14
C VAL A 113 -7.98 15.78 -20.99
N CYS A 114 -6.64 15.69 -20.98
CA CYS A 114 -5.91 15.00 -19.91
C CYS A 114 -6.06 15.70 -18.56
N LEU A 115 -5.91 17.04 -18.53
CA LEU A 115 -6.08 17.83 -17.30
C LEU A 115 -7.50 17.72 -16.74
N GLU A 116 -8.52 17.76 -17.61
CA GLU A 116 -9.91 17.59 -17.18
C GLU A 116 -10.16 16.18 -16.61
N ALA A 117 -9.55 15.15 -17.20
CA ALA A 117 -9.66 13.77 -16.71
C ALA A 117 -9.07 13.61 -15.29
N VAL A 118 -7.86 14.14 -15.06
CA VAL A 118 -7.17 13.99 -13.76
C VAL A 118 -7.73 14.91 -12.67
N ARG A 119 -8.49 15.94 -13.05
CA ARG A 119 -9.09 16.91 -12.12
C ARG A 119 -9.98 16.26 -11.06
N GLY A 120 -10.80 15.29 -11.45
CA GLY A 120 -11.70 14.55 -10.54
C GLY A 120 -11.24 13.14 -10.21
N TRP A 121 -10.31 12.59 -11.00
CA TRP A 121 -9.94 11.18 -10.97
C TRP A 121 -8.42 11.04 -11.07
N GLY A 122 -7.71 11.07 -9.94
CA GLY A 122 -6.24 11.00 -9.93
C GLY A 122 -5.68 9.77 -10.66
N ILE A 123 -6.40 8.64 -10.62
CA ILE A 123 -6.04 7.40 -11.33
C ILE A 123 -6.02 7.57 -12.86
N ALA A 124 -6.76 8.54 -13.43
CA ALA A 124 -6.74 8.80 -14.86
C ALA A 124 -5.34 9.15 -15.40
N LEU A 125 -4.40 9.53 -14.51
CA LEU A 125 -2.99 9.77 -14.86
C LEU A 125 -2.33 8.55 -15.55
N GLU A 126 -2.82 7.33 -15.29
CA GLU A 126 -2.40 6.11 -16.01
C GLU A 126 -2.50 6.25 -17.53
N HIS A 127 -3.57 6.89 -18.01
CA HIS A 127 -3.88 7.01 -19.43
C HIS A 127 -3.38 8.32 -20.07
N VAL A 128 -2.78 9.20 -19.27
CA VAL A 128 -2.21 10.45 -19.76
C VAL A 128 -0.90 10.14 -20.52
N PRO A 129 -0.75 10.60 -21.78
CA PRO A 129 0.51 10.45 -22.51
C PRO A 129 1.68 11.10 -21.75
N GLU A 130 2.88 10.51 -21.84
CA GLU A 130 4.07 11.01 -21.12
C GLU A 130 4.35 12.51 -21.39
N LEU A 131 4.15 12.97 -22.63
CA LEU A 131 4.30 14.38 -23.01
C LEU A 131 3.35 15.33 -22.23
N HIS A 132 2.25 14.82 -21.68
CA HIS A 132 1.23 15.57 -20.95
C HIS A 132 1.25 15.30 -19.44
N LYS A 133 2.15 14.46 -18.95
CA LYS A 133 2.39 14.27 -17.51
C LYS A 133 3.24 15.41 -16.96
N THR A 134 2.74 16.65 -17.10
CA THR A 134 3.38 17.82 -16.50
C THR A 134 3.35 17.73 -14.98
N PHE A 135 4.19 18.51 -14.31
CA PHE A 135 4.16 18.63 -12.85
C PHE A 135 2.76 18.96 -12.32
N GLU A 136 2.04 19.88 -12.98
CA GLU A 136 0.68 20.26 -12.62
C GLU A 136 -0.30 19.08 -12.73
N ALA A 137 -0.28 18.35 -13.84
CA ALA A 137 -1.14 17.18 -14.02
C ALA A 137 -0.89 16.12 -12.94
N CYS A 138 0.39 15.84 -12.67
CA CYS A 138 0.82 14.88 -11.65
C CYS A 138 0.41 15.33 -10.24
N PHE A 139 0.64 16.59 -9.90
CA PHE A 139 0.33 17.14 -8.59
C PHE A 139 -1.17 17.21 -8.33
N ASN A 140 -1.96 17.60 -9.34
CA ASN A 140 -3.43 17.57 -9.27
C ASN A 140 -3.94 16.14 -9.08
N ALA A 141 -3.39 15.17 -9.83
CA ALA A 141 -3.76 13.77 -9.70
C ALA A 141 -3.50 13.22 -8.29
N VAL A 142 -2.28 13.40 -7.77
CA VAL A 142 -1.87 12.97 -6.42
C VAL A 142 -2.69 13.65 -5.32
N THR A 143 -3.05 14.91 -5.52
CA THR A 143 -3.87 15.66 -4.56
C THR A 143 -5.27 15.09 -4.41
N HIS A 144 -5.87 14.58 -5.48
CA HIS A 144 -7.19 13.94 -5.43
C HIS A 144 -7.08 12.47 -5.00
N ASP A 145 -6.09 11.73 -5.51
CA ASP A 145 -5.86 10.34 -5.17
C ASP A 145 -4.35 10.06 -5.01
N ALA A 146 -3.91 9.75 -3.79
CA ALA A 146 -2.50 9.50 -3.51
C ALA A 146 -1.93 8.30 -4.29
N ARG A 147 -2.79 7.35 -4.69
CA ARG A 147 -2.40 6.19 -5.52
C ARG A 147 -1.94 6.61 -6.92
N ALA A 148 -2.23 7.85 -7.34
CA ALA A 148 -1.74 8.38 -8.61
C ALA A 148 -0.20 8.43 -8.69
N ILE A 149 0.50 8.40 -7.55
CA ILE A 149 1.97 8.43 -7.47
C ILE A 149 2.64 7.36 -8.34
N GLN A 150 1.99 6.20 -8.53
CA GLN A 150 2.51 5.10 -9.32
C GLN A 150 2.69 5.44 -10.81
N TRP A 151 1.97 6.45 -11.32
CA TRP A 151 2.08 6.92 -12.71
C TRP A 151 2.80 8.26 -12.85
N VAL A 152 3.28 8.84 -11.74
CA VAL A 152 4.05 10.09 -11.74
C VAL A 152 5.48 9.81 -12.17
N PRO A 153 6.01 10.49 -13.20
CA PRO A 153 7.42 10.36 -13.59
C PRO A 153 8.37 10.70 -12.43
N VAL A 154 9.47 9.96 -12.31
CA VAL A 154 10.43 10.09 -11.19
C VAL A 154 10.93 11.53 -11.00
N HIS A 155 11.14 12.27 -12.09
CA HIS A 155 11.60 13.67 -12.04
C HIS A 155 10.54 14.64 -11.51
N HIS A 156 9.26 14.24 -11.44
CA HIS A 156 8.17 15.02 -10.84
C HIS A 156 7.83 14.58 -9.40
N GLN A 157 8.40 13.47 -8.92
CA GLN A 157 8.27 13.04 -7.52
C GLN A 157 9.13 13.95 -6.61
N THR A 158 8.60 15.11 -6.26
CA THR A 158 9.21 16.01 -5.28
C THR A 158 9.02 15.48 -3.86
N GLU A 159 9.88 15.89 -2.93
CA GLU A 159 9.73 15.48 -1.53
C GLU A 159 8.37 15.90 -0.95
N ALA A 160 7.90 17.12 -1.23
CA ALA A 160 6.58 17.57 -0.80
C ALA A 160 5.43 16.70 -1.35
N MET A 161 5.54 16.22 -2.59
CA MET A 161 4.57 15.29 -3.16
C MET A 161 4.63 13.93 -2.46
N CYS A 162 5.84 13.40 -2.27
CA CYS A 162 6.07 12.14 -1.59
C CYS A 162 5.53 12.15 -0.14
N LEU A 163 5.82 13.21 0.61
CA LEU A 163 5.30 13.42 1.97
C LEU A 163 3.78 13.44 2.00
N LYS A 164 3.15 14.14 1.04
CA LYS A 164 1.68 14.19 0.93
C LYS A 164 1.07 12.81 0.67
N VAL A 165 1.74 11.99 -0.14
CA VAL A 165 1.32 10.61 -0.45
C VAL A 165 1.38 9.75 0.81
N VAL A 166 2.55 9.68 1.46
CA VAL A 166 2.75 8.78 2.62
C VAL A 166 1.98 9.25 3.86
N ALA A 167 1.69 10.54 3.99
CA ALA A 167 0.84 11.07 5.05
C ALA A 167 -0.62 10.61 4.90
N ARG A 168 -1.09 10.32 3.68
CA ARG A 168 -2.43 9.74 3.45
C ARG A 168 -2.42 8.24 3.67
N ASP A 169 -1.43 7.55 3.11
CA ASP A 169 -1.25 6.11 3.24
C ASP A 169 0.24 5.76 3.15
N GLY A 170 0.83 5.38 4.29
CA GLY A 170 2.25 5.06 4.39
C GLY A 170 2.65 3.87 3.53
N SER A 171 1.72 2.97 3.18
CA SER A 171 2.01 1.83 2.31
C SER A 171 2.32 2.22 0.87
N LEU A 172 1.93 3.44 0.44
CA LEU A 172 2.21 3.96 -0.90
C LEU A 172 3.69 4.30 -1.11
N ILE A 173 4.52 4.26 -0.06
CA ILE A 173 5.99 4.38 -0.21
C ILE A 173 6.56 3.34 -1.18
N GLN A 174 5.90 2.19 -1.34
CA GLN A 174 6.26 1.14 -2.32
C GLN A 174 6.25 1.64 -3.78
N HIS A 175 5.50 2.71 -4.06
CA HIS A 175 5.39 3.31 -5.40
C HIS A 175 6.26 4.56 -5.58
N ILE A 176 6.93 5.00 -4.52
CA ILE A 176 7.87 6.12 -4.57
C ILE A 176 9.24 5.58 -5.00
N HIS A 177 9.87 6.25 -5.95
CA HIS A 177 11.18 5.85 -6.44
C HIS A 177 12.20 5.79 -5.28
N PRO A 178 13.10 4.78 -5.22
CA PRO A 178 14.02 4.62 -4.09
C PRO A 178 14.82 5.88 -3.73
N GLU A 179 15.31 6.62 -4.72
CA GLU A 179 16.05 7.88 -4.51
C GLU A 179 15.19 9.04 -3.97
N LYS A 180 13.86 8.89 -3.96
CA LYS A 180 12.89 9.88 -3.46
C LYS A 180 12.32 9.51 -2.09
N GLN A 181 12.64 8.31 -1.59
CA GLN A 181 12.34 7.89 -0.22
C GLN A 181 13.34 8.52 0.75
N THR A 182 13.27 9.84 0.94
CA THR A 182 14.13 10.56 1.88
C THR A 182 13.90 10.06 3.31
N PRO A 183 14.84 10.27 4.26
CA PRO A 183 14.65 9.86 5.65
C PRO A 183 13.34 10.38 6.26
N GLU A 184 12.93 11.60 5.90
CA GLU A 184 11.66 12.17 6.37
C GLU A 184 10.44 11.49 5.74
N VAL A 185 10.47 11.18 4.43
CA VAL A 185 9.40 10.42 3.76
C VAL A 185 9.26 9.02 4.39
N CYS A 186 10.38 8.32 4.61
CA CYS A 186 10.41 7.03 5.28
C CYS A 186 9.81 7.10 6.68
N LYS A 187 10.22 8.09 7.47
CA LYS A 187 9.71 8.31 8.83
C LYS A 187 8.21 8.61 8.85
N VAL A 188 7.73 9.52 7.99
CA VAL A 188 6.29 9.84 7.92
C VAL A 188 5.49 8.60 7.50
N ALA A 189 6.01 7.79 6.56
CA ALA A 189 5.36 6.55 6.14
C ALA A 189 5.22 5.55 7.30
N THR A 190 6.30 5.32 8.06
CA THR A 190 6.29 4.38 9.19
C THR A 190 5.46 4.88 10.38
N CYS A 191 5.43 6.20 10.62
CA CYS A 191 4.52 6.83 11.57
C CYS A 191 3.04 6.60 11.20
N GLN A 192 2.70 6.76 9.92
CA GLN A 192 1.33 6.61 9.43
C GLN A 192 0.88 5.13 9.49
N ALA A 193 1.72 4.22 8.99
CA ALA A 193 1.50 2.80 9.04
C ALA A 193 2.82 2.08 9.32
N HIS A 194 2.96 1.47 10.50
CA HIS A 194 4.19 0.76 10.86
C HIS A 194 4.57 -0.36 9.88
N CYS A 195 3.60 -0.94 9.16
CA CYS A 195 3.86 -1.96 8.13
C CYS A 195 4.45 -1.37 6.86
N ALA A 196 4.50 -0.04 6.71
CA ALA A 196 5.19 0.63 5.61
C ALA A 196 6.70 0.36 5.60
N LEU A 197 7.27 0.01 6.76
CA LEU A 197 8.69 -0.35 6.87
C LEU A 197 9.09 -1.49 5.91
N GLN A 198 8.18 -2.44 5.66
CA GLN A 198 8.42 -3.57 4.74
C GLN A 198 8.53 -3.15 3.27
N TYR A 199 8.04 -1.95 2.93
CA TYR A 199 8.00 -1.43 1.57
C TYR A 199 9.11 -0.41 1.28
N ILE A 200 9.90 -0.04 2.29
CA ILE A 200 11.04 0.86 2.11
C ILE A 200 12.14 0.11 1.39
N HIS A 201 12.68 0.73 0.33
CA HIS A 201 13.71 0.11 -0.48
C HIS A 201 14.97 -0.14 0.37
N PRO A 202 15.66 -1.30 0.22
CA PRO A 202 16.82 -1.65 1.05
C PRO A 202 17.94 -0.62 1.08
N ILE A 203 18.11 0.17 0.02
CA ILE A 203 19.11 1.26 -0.02
C ILE A 203 18.88 2.34 1.05
N ASN A 204 17.64 2.48 1.52
CA ASN A 204 17.22 3.48 2.51
C ASN A 204 17.05 2.88 3.91
N HIS A 205 17.48 1.62 4.11
CA HIS A 205 17.49 1.00 5.43
C HIS A 205 18.61 1.61 6.27
N THR A 206 18.25 2.31 7.34
CA THR A 206 19.21 2.88 8.28
C THR A 206 18.86 2.48 9.71
N PRO A 207 19.87 2.37 10.61
CA PRO A 207 19.62 2.13 12.03
C PRO A 207 18.64 3.13 12.65
N GLU A 208 18.71 4.41 12.26
CA GLU A 208 17.84 5.48 12.78
C GLU A 208 16.39 5.30 12.35
N LEU A 209 16.15 4.84 11.12
CA LEU A 209 14.82 4.51 10.63
C LEU A 209 14.22 3.35 11.42
N PHE A 210 14.99 2.28 11.63
CA PHE A 210 14.51 1.14 12.39
C PHE A 210 14.25 1.49 13.85
N LEU A 211 15.17 2.23 14.48
CA LEU A 211 15.01 2.66 15.87
C LEU A 211 13.77 3.54 16.05
N SER A 212 13.58 4.54 15.18
CA SER A 212 12.40 5.41 15.25
C SER A 212 11.08 4.65 15.01
N ALA A 213 11.05 3.73 14.04
CA ALA A 213 9.87 2.90 13.77
C ALA A 213 9.50 2.02 14.98
N VAL A 214 10.50 1.39 15.61
CA VAL A 214 10.33 0.52 16.77
C VAL A 214 9.93 1.31 18.02
N GLN A 215 10.47 2.52 18.22
CA GLN A 215 10.07 3.42 19.31
C GLN A 215 8.58 3.79 19.21
N ILE A 216 8.10 4.09 18.01
CA ILE A 216 6.68 4.42 17.77
C ILE A 216 5.79 3.19 18.02
N ARG A 217 6.20 2.02 17.54
CA ARG A 217 5.47 0.77 17.79
C ARG A 217 6.42 -0.42 17.79
N GLY A 218 6.62 -1.04 18.96
CA GLY A 218 7.55 -2.17 19.11
C GLY A 218 7.31 -3.34 18.16
N SER A 219 6.06 -3.58 17.74
CA SER A 219 5.73 -4.61 16.74
C SER A 219 6.32 -4.36 15.35
N ALA A 220 6.87 -3.17 15.07
CA ALA A 220 7.58 -2.86 13.83
C ALA A 220 8.84 -3.72 13.65
N LEU A 221 9.39 -4.29 14.74
CA LEU A 221 10.53 -5.21 14.70
C LEU A 221 10.33 -6.39 13.73
N LYS A 222 9.06 -6.82 13.53
CA LYS A 222 8.69 -7.83 12.53
C LYS A 222 9.20 -7.54 11.12
N TYR A 223 9.24 -6.27 10.75
CA TYR A 223 9.59 -5.82 9.39
C TYR A 223 11.06 -5.40 9.26
N VAL A 224 11.83 -5.43 10.35
CA VAL A 224 13.27 -5.18 10.32
C VAL A 224 13.97 -6.44 9.82
N PRO A 225 14.82 -6.37 8.78
CA PRO A 225 15.63 -7.52 8.37
C PRO A 225 16.55 -8.00 9.49
N ASP A 226 16.73 -9.31 9.64
CA ASP A 226 17.48 -9.90 10.77
C ASP A 226 18.91 -9.37 10.89
N GLN A 227 19.58 -9.11 9.76
CA GLN A 227 20.91 -8.50 9.70
C GLN A 227 21.01 -7.10 10.32
N HIS A 228 19.88 -6.40 10.51
CA HIS A 228 19.82 -5.08 11.15
C HIS A 228 19.30 -5.12 12.58
N LYS A 229 18.91 -6.30 13.10
CA LYS A 229 18.44 -6.44 14.47
C LYS A 229 19.65 -6.44 15.40
N THR A 230 19.79 -5.36 16.17
CA THR A 230 20.76 -5.25 17.25
C THR A 230 20.10 -5.53 18.60
N LEU A 231 20.90 -5.85 19.62
CA LEU A 231 20.40 -6.07 20.98
C LEU A 231 19.63 -4.84 21.49
N GLU A 232 20.17 -3.64 21.25
CA GLU A 232 19.55 -2.37 21.61
C GLU A 232 18.19 -2.16 20.93
N LEU A 233 18.09 -2.48 19.63
CA LEU A 233 16.84 -2.37 18.88
C LEU A 233 15.79 -3.35 19.42
N CYS A 234 16.20 -4.59 19.71
CA CYS A 234 15.31 -5.61 20.27
C CYS A 234 14.81 -5.23 21.67
N LEU A 235 15.69 -4.74 22.55
CA LEU A 235 15.30 -4.23 23.87
C LEU A 235 14.34 -3.05 23.76
N THR A 236 14.61 -2.11 22.84
CA THR A 236 13.70 -0.97 22.58
C THR A 236 12.33 -1.44 22.10
N ALA A 237 12.29 -2.45 21.22
CA ALA A 237 11.05 -3.02 20.71
C ALA A 237 10.22 -3.64 21.83
N VAL A 238 10.86 -4.45 22.68
CA VAL A 238 10.21 -5.17 23.77
C VAL A 238 9.73 -4.21 24.87
N ARG A 239 10.51 -3.16 25.17
CA ARG A 239 10.08 -2.07 26.07
C ARG A 239 8.89 -1.28 25.53
N SER A 240 8.77 -1.13 24.22
CA SER A 240 7.61 -0.49 23.57
C SER A 240 6.41 -1.44 23.50
N PHE A 241 6.63 -2.72 23.19
CA PHE A 241 5.58 -3.74 23.05
C PHE A 241 6.14 -5.12 23.42
N GLY A 242 5.73 -5.68 24.58
CA GLY A 242 6.29 -6.92 25.12
C GLY A 242 6.22 -8.13 24.17
N PHE A 243 5.14 -8.28 23.40
CA PHE A 243 5.03 -9.36 22.39
C PHE A 243 5.98 -9.19 21.19
N ALA A 244 6.73 -8.09 21.07
CA ALA A 244 7.78 -7.95 20.05
C ALA A 244 8.89 -9.00 20.19
N ILE A 245 9.01 -9.66 21.35
CA ILE A 245 9.95 -10.76 21.58
C ILE A 245 9.81 -11.90 20.56
N GLU A 246 8.60 -12.12 20.02
CA GLU A 246 8.33 -13.12 18.97
C GLU A 246 9.09 -12.86 17.66
N HIS A 247 9.57 -11.63 17.47
CA HIS A 247 10.30 -11.18 16.29
C HIS A 247 11.80 -10.97 16.55
N VAL A 248 12.28 -11.28 17.77
CA VAL A 248 13.70 -11.27 18.10
C VAL A 248 14.34 -12.57 17.58
N PRO A 249 15.51 -12.52 16.92
CA PRO A 249 16.20 -13.73 16.49
C PRO A 249 16.49 -14.64 17.69
N ALA A 250 16.26 -15.94 17.54
CA ALA A 250 16.37 -16.91 18.65
C ALA A 250 17.74 -16.86 19.35
N GLU A 251 18.82 -16.65 18.60
CA GLU A 251 20.19 -16.54 19.10
C GLU A 251 20.42 -15.29 19.97
N MET A 252 19.58 -14.27 19.84
CA MET A 252 19.68 -13.00 20.57
C MET A 252 18.75 -12.92 21.78
N VAL A 253 17.89 -13.92 22.00
CA VAL A 253 16.97 -13.91 23.14
C VAL A 253 17.75 -14.16 24.42
N THR A 254 18.01 -13.09 25.17
CA THR A 254 18.67 -13.15 26.48
C THR A 254 17.65 -13.10 27.63
N PRO A 255 18.02 -13.55 28.84
CA PRO A 255 17.18 -13.38 30.03
C PRO A 255 16.77 -11.91 30.27
N GLU A 256 17.60 -10.95 29.87
CA GLU A 256 17.29 -9.52 29.96
C GLU A 256 16.13 -9.13 29.03
N ILE A 257 16.13 -9.58 27.76
CA ILE A 257 15.01 -9.33 26.83
C ILE A 257 13.74 -9.99 27.36
N CYS A 258 13.81 -11.25 27.81
CA CYS A 258 12.67 -11.94 28.41
C CYS A 258 12.11 -11.13 29.57
N ARG A 259 12.97 -10.71 30.51
CA ARG A 259 12.59 -9.92 31.69
C ARG A 259 11.88 -8.62 31.29
N GLU A 260 12.45 -7.83 30.38
CA GLU A 260 11.82 -6.58 29.92
C GLU A 260 10.48 -6.83 29.23
N ALA A 261 10.33 -7.95 28.50
CA ALA A 261 9.08 -8.31 27.84
C ALA A 261 7.96 -8.56 28.85
N VAL A 262 8.25 -9.31 29.92
CA VAL A 262 7.24 -9.62 30.95
C VAL A 262 6.89 -8.41 31.81
N ILE A 263 7.87 -7.54 32.07
CA ILE A 263 7.63 -6.29 32.79
C ILE A 263 6.64 -5.42 32.01
N ASN A 264 6.81 -5.30 30.69
CA ASN A 264 5.91 -4.51 29.86
C ASN A 264 4.55 -5.21 29.68
N GLN A 265 4.55 -6.49 29.31
CA GLN A 265 3.34 -7.27 29.08
C GLN A 265 3.47 -8.70 29.64
N PRO A 266 2.88 -8.98 30.81
CA PRO A 266 3.12 -10.24 31.51
C PRO A 266 2.49 -11.46 30.82
N ALA A 267 1.53 -11.24 29.93
CA ALA A 267 0.92 -12.30 29.12
C ALA A 267 1.92 -12.95 28.13
N VAL A 268 3.07 -12.33 27.89
CA VAL A 268 4.16 -12.88 27.06
C VAL A 268 4.69 -14.21 27.62
N LEU A 269 4.55 -14.49 28.92
CA LEU A 269 4.99 -15.75 29.54
C LEU A 269 4.50 -17.00 28.79
N HIS A 270 3.31 -16.96 28.19
CA HIS A 270 2.76 -18.09 27.45
C HIS A 270 3.44 -18.37 26.10
N ASN A 271 4.20 -17.40 25.59
CA ASN A 271 4.84 -17.47 24.26
C ASN A 271 6.36 -17.74 24.38
N LEU A 272 6.90 -17.77 25.60
CA LEU A 272 8.30 -18.11 25.86
C LEU A 272 8.49 -19.62 25.94
N SER A 273 9.65 -20.11 25.49
CA SER A 273 10.02 -21.50 25.67
C SER A 273 10.44 -21.80 27.12
N ASP A 274 10.40 -23.07 27.51
CA ASP A 274 10.79 -23.48 28.88
C ASP A 274 12.22 -23.05 29.24
N ASP A 275 13.14 -23.04 28.27
CA ASP A 275 14.53 -22.59 28.47
C ASP A 275 14.66 -21.07 28.73
N GLN A 276 13.68 -20.28 28.27
CA GLN A 276 13.62 -18.83 28.46
C GLN A 276 12.94 -18.45 29.79
N LEU A 277 12.19 -19.37 30.39
CA LEU A 277 11.40 -19.17 31.61
C LEU A 277 12.23 -19.48 32.85
N THR A 278 13.18 -18.60 33.17
CA THR A 278 13.98 -18.70 34.40
C THR A 278 13.23 -18.15 35.62
N ASP A 279 13.67 -18.51 36.83
CA ASP A 279 13.12 -17.98 38.08
C ASP A 279 13.19 -16.45 38.14
N GLU A 280 14.22 -15.85 37.54
CA GLU A 280 14.37 -14.39 37.44
C GLU A 280 13.25 -13.75 36.61
N VAL A 281 12.87 -14.39 35.49
CA VAL A 281 11.80 -13.94 34.60
C VAL A 281 10.45 -14.04 35.30
N TYR A 282 10.17 -15.14 36.00
CA TYR A 282 8.95 -15.27 36.82
C TYR A 282 8.91 -14.26 37.96
N ARG A 283 10.03 -14.06 38.66
CA ARG A 283 10.13 -13.10 39.75
C ARG A 283 9.84 -11.68 39.26
N ALA A 284 10.45 -11.27 38.14
CA ALA A 284 10.21 -9.95 37.55
C ALA A 284 8.76 -9.76 37.10
N ALA A 285 8.13 -10.80 36.56
CA ALA A 285 6.72 -10.78 36.15
C ALA A 285 5.78 -10.55 37.35
N VAL A 286 5.98 -11.30 38.43
CA VAL A 286 5.15 -11.19 39.66
C VAL A 286 5.43 -9.87 40.41
N GLU A 287 6.68 -9.40 40.38
CA GLU A 287 7.06 -8.13 41.01
C GLU A 287 6.34 -6.93 40.38
N ASN A 288 6.16 -6.92 39.05
CA ASN A 288 5.52 -5.82 38.33
C ASN A 288 4.01 -6.04 38.10
N HIS A 289 3.58 -7.29 37.95
CA HIS A 289 2.18 -7.67 37.71
C HIS A 289 1.77 -8.82 38.63
N PRO A 290 1.48 -8.56 39.92
CA PRO A 290 1.25 -9.60 40.93
C PRO A 290 0.13 -10.58 40.57
N SER A 291 -0.87 -10.09 39.83
CA SER A 291 -1.96 -10.90 39.32
C SER A 291 -1.50 -12.03 38.39
N ILE A 292 -0.34 -11.96 37.74
CA ILE A 292 0.10 -13.01 36.81
C ILE A 292 0.34 -14.36 37.50
N ILE A 293 0.47 -14.40 38.83
CA ILE A 293 0.75 -15.61 39.60
C ILE A 293 -0.26 -16.74 39.34
N HIS A 294 -1.53 -16.43 39.07
CA HIS A 294 -2.54 -17.43 38.74
C HIS A 294 -2.38 -18.03 37.33
N ARG A 295 -1.64 -17.36 36.43
CA ARG A 295 -1.37 -17.81 35.06
C ARG A 295 -0.06 -18.61 34.94
N ILE A 296 0.84 -18.48 35.91
CA ILE A 296 2.05 -19.30 35.97
C ILE A 296 1.65 -20.77 36.18
N PRO A 297 2.24 -21.76 35.49
CA PRO A 297 1.93 -23.18 35.70
C PRO A 297 2.10 -23.59 37.17
N PRO A 298 1.18 -24.38 37.77
CA PRO A 298 1.21 -24.69 39.20
C PRO A 298 2.54 -25.27 39.70
N HIS A 299 3.19 -26.10 38.89
CA HIS A 299 4.46 -26.76 39.22
C HIS A 299 5.68 -25.81 39.17
N LYS A 300 5.53 -24.60 38.63
CA LYS A 300 6.57 -23.54 38.60
C LYS A 300 6.35 -22.46 39.65
N ARG A 301 5.27 -22.53 40.43
CA ARG A 301 4.99 -21.56 41.50
C ARG A 301 5.77 -21.96 42.75
N SER A 302 6.72 -21.13 43.16
CA SER A 302 7.48 -21.32 44.39
C SER A 302 6.88 -20.53 45.56
N PRO A 303 7.12 -20.93 46.83
CA PRO A 303 6.73 -20.15 48.00
C PRO A 303 7.22 -18.70 47.93
N GLU A 304 8.41 -18.47 47.40
CA GLU A 304 9.01 -17.13 47.24
C GLU A 304 8.21 -16.25 46.28
N LEU A 305 7.66 -16.82 45.19
CA LEU A 305 6.78 -16.08 44.26
C LEU A 305 5.45 -15.68 44.92
N TYR A 306 4.89 -16.56 45.75
CA TYR A 306 3.68 -16.24 46.52
C TYR A 306 3.93 -15.14 47.55
N GLU A 307 5.03 -15.22 48.30
CA GLU A 307 5.42 -14.16 49.24
C GLU A 307 5.67 -12.82 48.53
N LEU A 308 6.31 -12.86 47.36
CA LEU A 308 6.53 -11.68 46.54
C LEU A 308 5.21 -11.06 46.05
N ALA A 309 4.28 -11.88 45.57
CA ALA A 309 2.96 -11.42 45.15
C ALA A 309 2.17 -10.76 46.29
N LEU A 310 2.21 -11.33 47.50
CA LEU A 310 1.58 -10.73 48.68
C LEU A 310 2.25 -9.42 49.10
N LYS A 311 3.58 -9.34 48.95
CA LYS A 311 4.34 -8.13 49.27
C LYS A 311 3.96 -6.97 48.35
N THR A 312 3.71 -7.23 47.08
CA THR A 312 3.39 -6.21 46.07
C THR A 312 1.90 -5.89 46.00
N ASP A 313 1.03 -6.89 46.08
CA ASP A 313 -0.43 -6.73 46.14
C ASP A 313 -1.06 -7.77 47.10
N PRO A 314 -1.46 -7.36 48.32
CA PRO A 314 -2.03 -8.25 49.32
C PRO A 314 -3.32 -8.96 48.85
N MET A 315 -4.03 -8.42 47.85
CA MET A 315 -5.27 -9.02 47.35
C MET A 315 -5.02 -10.28 46.51
N GLN A 316 -3.78 -10.55 46.12
CA GLN A 316 -3.43 -11.76 45.38
C GLN A 316 -3.63 -13.04 46.19
N ILE A 317 -3.75 -12.97 47.53
CA ILE A 317 -4.04 -14.13 48.39
C ILE A 317 -5.28 -14.93 47.93
N ASN A 318 -6.26 -14.26 47.33
CA ASN A 318 -7.49 -14.88 46.83
C ASN A 318 -7.24 -15.84 45.65
N HIS A 319 -6.13 -15.67 44.94
CA HIS A 319 -5.74 -16.50 43.80
C HIS A 319 -4.84 -17.68 44.21
N PHE A 320 -4.50 -17.78 45.49
CA PHE A 320 -3.61 -18.83 45.98
C PHE A 320 -4.40 -20.13 46.19
N PRO A 321 -3.76 -21.29 46.00
CA PRO A 321 -4.31 -22.57 46.45
C PRO A 321 -4.76 -22.50 47.91
N VAL A 322 -5.86 -23.17 48.26
CA VAL A 322 -6.49 -23.10 49.58
C VAL A 322 -5.51 -23.47 50.70
N GLU A 323 -4.58 -24.39 50.40
CA GLU A 323 -3.54 -24.87 51.31
C GLU A 323 -2.55 -23.77 51.73
N LEU A 324 -2.33 -22.77 50.85
CA LEU A 324 -1.42 -21.66 51.08
C LEU A 324 -2.10 -20.44 51.72
N GLN A 325 -3.44 -20.41 51.77
CA GLN A 325 -4.24 -19.38 52.45
C GLN A 325 -4.27 -19.57 53.97
N THR A 326 -3.09 -19.71 54.58
CA THR A 326 -2.95 -19.96 56.02
C THR A 326 -3.31 -18.73 56.86
N VAL A 327 -3.59 -18.94 58.15
CA VAL A 327 -3.76 -17.84 59.12
C VAL A 327 -2.57 -16.89 59.08
N LYS A 328 -1.35 -17.42 58.93
CA LYS A 328 -0.12 -16.63 58.81
C LYS A 328 -0.17 -15.70 57.59
N ALA A 329 -0.53 -16.23 56.41
CA ALA A 329 -0.65 -15.43 55.18
C ALA A 329 -1.71 -14.33 55.32
N TRP A 330 -2.89 -14.65 55.87
CA TRP A 330 -3.93 -13.65 56.13
C TRP A 330 -3.52 -12.60 57.18
N THR A 331 -2.77 -12.98 58.22
CA THR A 331 -2.23 -11.99 59.17
C THR A 331 -1.23 -11.05 58.53
N THR A 332 -0.40 -11.50 57.58
CA THR A 332 0.51 -10.64 56.82
C THR A 332 -0.26 -9.62 55.99
N VAL A 333 -1.31 -10.07 55.29
CA VAL A 333 -2.22 -9.21 54.51
C VAL A 333 -2.85 -8.13 55.41
N VAL A 334 -3.44 -8.53 56.55
CA VAL A 334 -4.07 -7.59 57.50
C VAL A 334 -3.07 -6.58 58.07
N GLN A 335 -1.84 -7.00 58.39
CA GLN A 335 -0.80 -6.10 58.87
C GLN A 335 -0.39 -5.06 57.82
N GLN A 336 -0.28 -5.46 56.55
CA GLN A 336 0.05 -4.53 55.46
C GLN A 336 -1.05 -3.49 55.24
N PHE A 337 -2.33 -3.88 55.27
CA PHE A 337 -3.44 -2.94 55.21
C PHE A 337 -3.45 -1.96 56.38
N LYS A 338 -3.20 -2.46 57.60
CA LYS A 338 -3.11 -1.61 58.79
C LYS A 338 -1.98 -0.59 58.67
N ASN A 339 -0.82 -0.99 58.18
CA ASN A 339 0.32 -0.09 57.97
C ASN A 339 0.05 0.93 56.85
N GLY A 340 -0.61 0.52 55.77
CA GLY A 340 -1.03 1.43 54.70
C GLY A 340 -2.02 2.51 55.19
N LEU A 341 -3.02 2.12 55.99
CA LEU A 341 -3.98 3.06 56.61
C LEU A 341 -3.32 4.04 57.57
N LEU A 342 -2.34 3.59 58.36
CA LEU A 342 -1.57 4.47 59.25
C LEU A 342 -0.76 5.51 58.46
N SER A 343 -0.13 5.11 57.35
CA SER A 343 0.65 6.03 56.49
C SER A 343 -0.18 7.08 55.75
N LEU A 344 -1.49 6.85 55.58
CA LEU A 344 -2.44 7.79 54.97
C LEU A 344 -3.01 8.80 55.98
N ASN A 345 -3.01 8.47 57.27
CA ASN A 345 -3.44 9.37 58.35
C ASN A 345 -2.32 10.29 58.85
N GLU A 346 -1.07 10.06 58.46
CA GLU A 346 0.11 10.87 58.81
C GLU A 346 0.52 11.88 57.72
N LYS A 347 -0.21 11.94 56.60
CA LYS A 347 -0.08 12.96 55.54
C LYS A 347 -1.31 13.86 55.52
#